data_AF-A0A971K6M5-F1
#
_entry.id   AF-A0A971K6M5-F1
#
_cell.length_a   1.000
_cell.length_b   1.000
_cell.length_c   1.000
_cell.angle_alpha   90.00
_cell.angle_beta   90.00
_cell.angle_gamma   90.00
#
_symmetry.space_group_name_H-M   'P 1'
#
loop_
_entity.id
_entity.type
_entity.pdbx_description
1 polymer ?
#
loop_
_entity_poly.entity_id
_entity_poly.type
_entity_poly.pdbx_seq_one_letter_code
_entity_poly.pdbx_strand_id
1 'polypeptide(L)'
;MILKILLWINISLLYVHELDAVRRREWRMMIFSDRVSDETAYIIFTALHVPLFFIIFLMVETQFNLIYWSVSIFGLFHFFIHYIFRKHSENRMLNVFSRTIILLILLVSITGIILALIMPCPG
;
A
#
# COMPACT_ATOMS: atom_id res chain seq x y z
N MET A 1 14.85 -14.32 -8.53
CA MET A 1 13.76 -14.06 -9.50
C MET A 1 12.39 -14.01 -8.82
N ILE A 2 11.99 -15.03 -8.05
CA ILE A 2 10.68 -15.08 -7.36
C ILE A 2 10.41 -13.86 -6.46
N LEU A 3 11.38 -13.46 -5.62
CA LEU A 3 11.21 -12.29 -4.74
C LEU A 3 10.97 -10.99 -5.51
N LYS A 4 11.59 -10.82 -6.69
CA LYS A 4 11.36 -9.66 -7.56
C LYS A 4 9.92 -9.65 -8.09
N ILE A 5 9.41 -10.81 -8.50
CA ILE A 5 8.02 -10.96 -8.96
C ILE A 5 7.05 -10.61 -7.83
N LEU A 6 7.29 -11.11 -6.62
CA LEU A 6 6.44 -10.81 -5.46
C LEU A 6 6.45 -9.31 -5.13
N LEU A 7 7.61 -8.65 -5.19
CA LEU A 7 7.70 -7.21 -5.00
C LEU A 7 6.88 -6.46 -6.05
N TRP A 8 7.02 -6.79 -7.33
CA TRP A 8 6.28 -6.11 -8.39
C TRP A 8 4.77 -6.33 -8.29
N ILE A 9 4.33 -7.54 -7.94
CA ILE A 9 2.92 -7.81 -7.66
C ILE A 9 2.44 -6.96 -6.48
N ASN A 10 3.22 -6.88 -5.40
CA ASN A 10 2.85 -6.12 -4.22
C ASN A 10 2.73 -4.62 -4.52
N ILE A 11 3.71 -4.04 -5.22
CA ILE A 11 3.66 -2.65 -5.68
C ILE A 11 2.46 -2.42 -6.62
N SER A 12 2.18 -3.35 -7.52
CA SER A 12 1.04 -3.24 -8.44
C SER A 12 -0.29 -3.25 -7.69
N LEU A 13 -0.44 -4.13 -6.70
CA LEU A 13 -1.64 -4.20 -5.87
C LEU A 13 -1.81 -2.94 -5.02
N LEU A 14 -0.72 -2.43 -4.44
CA LEU A 14 -0.71 -1.15 -3.71
C LEU A 14 -1.12 0.00 -4.63
N TYR A 15 -0.57 0.06 -5.85
CA TYR A 15 -0.95 1.08 -6.81
C TYR A 15 -2.44 1.03 -7.17
N VAL A 16 -2.98 -0.16 -7.45
CA VAL A 16 -4.42 -0.33 -7.71
C VAL A 16 -5.26 -0.01 -6.48
N HIS A 17 -4.77 -0.31 -5.27
CA HIS A 17 -5.41 0.11 -4.03
C HIS A 17 -5.49 1.63 -3.94
N GLU A 18 -4.40 2.37 -4.22
CA GLU A 18 -4.42 3.83 -4.18
C GLU A 18 -5.41 4.43 -5.19
N LEU A 19 -5.52 3.87 -6.39
CA LEU A 19 -6.55 4.30 -7.36
C LEU A 19 -7.98 4.11 -6.83
N ASP A 20 -8.24 2.99 -6.16
CA ASP A 20 -9.52 2.78 -5.50
C ASP A 20 -9.70 3.67 -4.27
N ALA A 21 -8.63 3.93 -3.51
CA ALA A 21 -8.63 4.81 -2.35
C ALA A 21 -9.00 6.24 -2.74
N VAL A 22 -8.48 6.73 -3.87
CA VAL A 22 -8.87 8.01 -4.47
C VAL A 22 -10.37 8.01 -4.80
N ARG A 23 -10.87 6.96 -5.48
CA ARG A 23 -12.29 6.82 -5.81
C ARG A 23 -13.17 6.82 -4.55
N ARG A 24 -12.66 6.28 -3.44
CA ARG A 24 -13.38 6.14 -2.16
C ARG A 24 -13.18 7.29 -1.20
N ARG A 25 -12.37 8.28 -1.56
CA ARG A 25 -12.08 9.42 -0.70
C ARG A 25 -11.45 9.01 0.62
N GLU A 26 -10.51 8.05 0.60
CA GLU A 26 -9.88 7.55 1.84
C GLU A 26 -9.12 8.62 2.62
N TRP A 27 -8.75 9.74 1.98
CA TRP A 27 -8.24 10.91 2.68
C TRP A 27 -9.17 11.40 3.80
N ARG A 28 -10.48 11.10 3.74
CA ARG A 28 -11.46 11.40 4.81
C ARG A 28 -11.27 10.59 6.09
N MET A 29 -10.51 9.50 6.03
CA MET A 29 -10.12 8.72 7.21
C MET A 29 -8.77 9.17 7.79
N MET A 30 -8.05 10.08 7.12
CA MET A 30 -6.77 10.58 7.62
C MET A 30 -6.97 11.64 8.70
N ILE A 31 -6.06 11.68 9.67
CA ILE A 31 -6.09 12.54 10.87
C ILE A 31 -6.24 14.04 10.54
N PHE A 32 -5.83 14.48 9.35
CA PHE A 32 -5.85 15.90 8.96
C PHE A 32 -7.03 16.30 8.08
N SER A 33 -7.93 15.36 7.72
CA SER A 33 -9.00 15.64 6.76
C SER A 33 -9.98 16.70 7.22
N ASP A 34 -10.30 16.73 8.51
CA ASP A 34 -11.29 17.64 9.09
C ASP A 34 -10.83 19.12 9.13
N ARG A 35 -9.55 19.38 8.79
CA ARG A 35 -8.94 20.72 8.88
C ARG A 35 -8.91 21.49 7.57
N VAL A 36 -9.22 20.84 6.46
CA VAL A 36 -9.16 21.43 5.11
C VAL A 36 -10.40 21.07 4.30
N SER A 37 -10.64 21.77 3.19
CA SER A 37 -11.74 21.39 2.29
C SER A 37 -11.49 20.03 1.65
N ASP A 38 -12.55 19.30 1.28
CA ASP A 38 -12.46 17.98 0.64
C ASP A 38 -11.59 18.03 -0.62
N GLU A 39 -11.69 19.11 -1.40
CA GLU A 39 -10.86 19.34 -2.59
C GLU A 39 -9.38 19.52 -2.25
N THR A 40 -9.08 20.28 -1.20
CA THR A 40 -7.69 20.46 -0.75
C THR A 40 -7.11 19.15 -0.22
N ALA A 41 -7.90 18.37 0.54
CA ALA A 41 -7.49 17.06 1.01
C ALA A 41 -7.23 16.10 -0.16
N TYR A 42 -8.09 16.09 -1.18
CA TYR A 42 -7.89 15.33 -2.41
C TYR A 42 -6.59 15.71 -3.13
N ILE A 43 -6.32 17.00 -3.33
CA ILE A 43 -5.09 17.48 -3.99
C ILE A 43 -3.86 17.06 -3.18
N ILE A 44 -3.86 17.26 -1.86
CA ILE A 44 -2.73 16.87 -1.00
C ILE A 44 -2.52 15.37 -1.06
N PHE A 45 -3.60 14.58 -0.89
CA PHE A 45 -3.53 13.12 -0.92
C PHE A 45 -2.92 12.66 -2.24
N THR A 46 -3.47 13.08 -3.38
CA THR A 46 -2.98 12.64 -4.69
C THR A 46 -1.59 13.17 -5.03
N ALA A 47 -1.27 14.43 -4.69
CA ALA A 47 0.04 15.02 -4.96
C ALA A 47 1.17 14.34 -4.17
N LEU A 48 0.92 13.93 -2.92
CA LEU A 48 1.89 13.20 -2.10
C LEU A 48 2.24 11.81 -2.66
N HIS A 49 1.40 11.23 -3.51
CA HIS A 49 1.73 9.97 -4.18
C HIS A 49 2.80 10.12 -5.25
N VAL A 50 2.98 11.29 -5.86
CA VAL A 50 4.03 11.52 -6.85
C VAL A 50 5.43 11.31 -6.26
N PRO A 51 5.85 12.00 -5.17
CA PRO A 51 7.15 11.75 -4.56
C PRO A 51 7.24 10.34 -3.97
N LEU A 52 6.14 9.78 -3.43
CA LEU A 52 6.12 8.41 -2.94
C LEU A 52 6.46 7.40 -4.05
N PHE A 53 5.78 7.47 -5.20
CA PHE A 53 6.06 6.58 -6.33
C PHE A 53 7.45 6.80 -6.91
N PHE A 54 7.91 8.06 -6.99
CA PHE A 54 9.28 8.35 -7.40
C PHE A 54 10.30 7.64 -6.51
N ILE A 55 10.15 7.74 -5.19
CA ILE A 55 11.04 7.07 -4.21
C ILE A 55 10.95 5.55 -4.36
N ILE A 56 9.74 4.98 -4.49
CA ILE A 56 9.56 3.54 -4.69
C ILE A 56 10.31 3.07 -5.94
N PHE A 57 10.14 3.75 -7.07
CA PHE A 57 10.81 3.37 -8.32
C PHE A 57 12.32 3.51 -8.23
N LEU A 58 12.81 4.60 -7.64
CA LEU A 58 14.23 4.80 -7.40
C LEU A 58 14.82 3.69 -6.53
N MET A 59 14.13 3.28 -5.47
CA MET A 59 14.60 2.22 -4.57
C MET A 59 14.49 0.82 -5.18
N VAL A 60 13.51 0.58 -6.06
CA VAL A 60 13.45 -0.68 -6.84
C VAL A 60 14.72 -0.87 -7.68
N GLU A 61 15.26 0.21 -8.24
CA GLU A 61 16.49 0.18 -9.02
C GLU A 61 17.75 0.12 -8.13
N THR A 62 17.80 0.95 -7.08
CA THR A 62 19.05 1.22 -6.35
C THR A 62 19.20 0.44 -5.04
N GLN A 63 18.09 0.02 -4.41
CA GLN A 63 18.06 -0.48 -3.02
C GLN A 63 17.07 -1.65 -2.87
N PHE A 64 17.19 -2.66 -3.75
CA PHE A 64 16.21 -3.76 -3.86
C PHE A 64 15.85 -4.41 -2.51
N ASN A 65 16.85 -4.79 -1.70
CA ASN A 65 16.61 -5.46 -0.42
C ASN A 65 15.82 -4.57 0.55
N LEU A 66 16.14 -3.29 0.60
CA LEU A 66 15.47 -2.34 1.48
C LEU A 66 14.02 -2.12 1.05
N ILE A 67 13.75 -1.86 -0.24
CA ILE A 67 12.38 -1.67 -0.71
C ILE A 67 11.55 -2.96 -0.61
N TYR A 68 12.17 -4.11 -0.83
CA TYR A 68 11.51 -5.41 -0.70
C TYR A 68 10.95 -5.61 0.70
N TRP A 69 11.80 -5.46 1.72
CA TRP A 69 11.38 -5.58 3.11
C TRP A 69 10.41 -4.47 3.51
N SER A 70 10.66 -3.23 3.09
CA SER A 70 9.80 -2.08 3.41
C SER A 70 8.37 -2.28 2.89
N VAL A 71 8.21 -2.64 1.61
CA VAL A 71 6.91 -2.90 0.99
C VAL A 71 6.22 -4.12 1.59
N SER A 72 6.97 -5.19 1.88
CA SER A 72 6.37 -6.41 2.43
C SER A 72 5.88 -6.21 3.87
N ILE A 73 6.67 -5.53 4.71
CA ILE A 73 6.27 -5.19 6.08
C ILE A 73 5.12 -4.20 6.05
N PHE A 74 5.18 -3.18 5.20
CA PHE A 74 4.09 -2.23 5.00
C PHE A 74 2.79 -2.96 4.61
N GLY A 75 2.82 -3.84 3.61
CA GLY A 75 1.64 -4.57 3.15
C GLY A 75 1.00 -5.45 4.24
N LEU A 76 1.82 -6.05 5.12
CA LEU A 76 1.33 -6.76 6.31
C LEU A 76 0.59 -5.81 7.26
N PHE A 77 1.21 -4.68 7.64
CA PHE A 77 0.60 -3.71 8.55
C PHE A 77 -0.60 -2.97 7.95
N HIS A 78 -0.57 -2.74 6.64
CA HIS A 78 -1.61 -2.05 5.89
C HIS A 78 -2.96 -2.75 6.02
N PHE A 79 -2.99 -4.09 5.98
CA PHE A 79 -4.20 -4.86 6.28
C PHE A 79 -4.74 -4.55 7.68
N PHE A 80 -3.87 -4.50 8.70
CA PHE A 80 -4.30 -4.23 10.07
C PHE A 80 -4.80 -2.79 10.24
N ILE A 81 -4.20 -1.82 9.56
CA ILE A 81 -4.69 -0.44 9.51
C ILE A 81 -6.12 -0.44 8.98
N HIS A 82 -6.37 -1.04 7.82
CA HIS A 82 -7.73 -1.14 7.26
C HIS A 82 -8.69 -1.94 8.15
N TYR A 83 -8.19 -2.98 8.81
CA TYR A 83 -8.99 -3.74 9.77
C TYR A 83 -9.42 -2.90 10.98
N ILE A 84 -8.56 -2.02 11.50
CA ILE A 84 -8.88 -1.10 12.60
C ILE A 84 -9.84 -0.01 12.11
N PHE A 85 -9.51 0.62 10.97
CA PHE A 85 -10.29 1.70 10.36
C PHE A 85 -11.61 1.23 9.73
N ARG A 86 -11.90 -0.08 9.70
CA ARG A 86 -13.17 -0.61 9.20
C ARG A 86 -14.40 0.00 9.88
N LYS A 87 -14.26 0.40 11.16
CA LYS A 87 -15.32 1.00 11.99
C LYS A 87 -15.33 2.52 11.95
N HIS A 88 -14.41 3.14 11.20
CA HIS A 88 -14.34 4.60 11.06
C HIS A 88 -15.60 5.10 10.34
N SER A 89 -16.15 6.23 10.79
CA SER A 89 -17.40 6.81 10.25
C SER A 89 -17.31 7.13 8.76
N GLU A 90 -16.16 7.63 8.32
CA GLU A 90 -15.88 7.94 6.91
C GLU A 90 -15.35 6.76 6.08
N ASN A 91 -15.36 5.52 6.62
CA ASN A 91 -14.91 4.37 5.83
C ASN A 91 -15.92 4.02 4.73
N ARG A 92 -15.52 4.26 3.47
CA ARG A 92 -16.32 3.95 2.27
C ARG A 92 -15.92 2.64 1.60
N MET A 93 -15.04 1.86 2.21
CA MET A 93 -14.56 0.59 1.66
C MET A 93 -15.52 -0.57 1.93
N LEU A 94 -16.68 -0.53 1.28
CA LEU A 94 -17.74 -1.51 1.52
C LEU A 94 -17.78 -2.64 0.49
N ASN A 95 -17.18 -2.46 -0.69
CA ASN A 95 -17.29 -3.45 -1.75
C ASN A 95 -16.24 -4.57 -1.63
N VAL A 96 -16.56 -5.68 -2.30
CA VAL A 96 -15.72 -6.88 -2.34
C VAL A 96 -14.39 -6.58 -3.03
N PHE A 97 -14.40 -5.80 -4.12
CA PHE A 97 -13.21 -5.52 -4.92
C PHE A 97 -12.02 -5.01 -4.08
N SER A 98 -12.23 -4.01 -3.22
CA SER A 98 -11.10 -3.44 -2.46
C SER A 98 -10.69 -4.26 -1.28
N ARG A 99 -11.64 -4.96 -0.66
CA ARG A 99 -11.33 -5.95 0.37
C ARG A 99 -10.46 -7.06 -0.22
N THR A 100 -10.75 -7.47 -1.45
CA THR A 100 -9.92 -8.42 -2.20
C THR A 100 -8.53 -7.86 -2.46
N ILE A 101 -8.38 -6.60 -2.91
CA ILE A 101 -7.06 -6.01 -3.14
C ILE A 101 -6.23 -6.00 -1.84
N ILE A 102 -6.79 -5.55 -0.72
CA ILE A 102 -6.10 -5.53 0.58
C ILE A 102 -5.72 -6.94 1.05
N LEU A 103 -6.62 -7.91 0.86
CA LEU A 103 -6.32 -9.30 1.18
C LEU A 103 -5.19 -9.87 0.31
N LEU A 104 -5.17 -9.54 -0.98
CA LEU A 104 -4.09 -9.94 -1.89
C LEU A 104 -2.76 -9.30 -1.49
N ILE A 105 -2.75 -8.02 -1.10
CA ILE A 105 -1.55 -7.35 -0.56
C ILE A 105 -1.01 -8.11 0.65
N LEU A 106 -1.90 -8.48 1.60
CA LEU A 106 -1.52 -9.26 2.78
C LEU A 106 -0.92 -10.61 2.39
N LEU A 107 -1.59 -11.38 1.52
CA LEU A 107 -1.16 -12.71 1.11
C LEU A 107 0.21 -12.66 0.43
N VAL A 108 0.40 -11.75 -0.54
CA VAL A 108 1.67 -11.57 -1.25
C VAL A 108 2.77 -11.14 -0.28
N SER A 109 2.47 -10.25 0.67
CA SER A 109 3.42 -9.79 1.69
C SER A 109 3.88 -10.92 2.62
N ILE A 110 2.95 -11.73 3.13
CA ILE A 110 3.27 -12.87 4.00
C ILE A 110 4.08 -13.92 3.23
N THR A 111 3.65 -14.27 2.01
CA THR A 111 4.39 -15.20 1.16
C THR A 111 5.80 -14.67 0.87
N GLY A 112 5.92 -13.37 0.58
CA GLY A 112 7.21 -12.72 0.36
C GLY A 112 8.13 -12.78 1.58
N ILE A 113 7.61 -12.48 2.77
CA ILE A 113 8.38 -12.55 4.02
C ILE A 113 8.85 -13.98 4.29
N ILE A 114 7.95 -14.96 4.23
CA ILE A 114 8.29 -16.37 4.48
C ILE A 114 9.37 -16.85 3.51
N LEU A 115 9.22 -16.56 2.21
CA LEU A 115 10.20 -16.99 1.21
C LEU A 115 11.55 -16.27 1.37
N ALA A 116 11.56 -14.99 1.77
CA ALA A 116 12.81 -14.26 2.01
C ALA A 116 13.57 -14.77 3.25
N LEU A 117 12.87 -15.32 4.24
CA LEU A 117 13.49 -15.97 5.41
C LEU A 117 14.10 -17.34 5.07
N ILE A 118 13.54 -18.05 4.09
CA ILE A 118 14.01 -19.39 3.67
C ILE A 118 15.09 -19.29 2.58
N MET A 119 14.97 -18.31 1.69
CA MET A 119 15.86 -18.08 0.55
C MET A 119 16.46 -16.67 0.67
N PRO A 120 17.57 -16.48 1.42
CA PRO A 120 18.17 -15.17 1.55
C PRO A 120 18.54 -14.60 0.18
N CYS A 121 18.21 -13.32 -0.03
CA CYS A 121 18.45 -12.66 -1.31
C CYS A 121 19.95 -12.69 -1.64
N PRO A 122 20.36 -13.05 -2.88
CA PRO A 122 21.74 -12.79 -3.29
C PRO A 122 21.96 -11.27 -3.23
N GLY A 123 22.96 -10.86 -2.45
CA GLY A 123 23.39 -9.46 -2.35
C GLY A 123 23.84 -8.90 -3.69
#